data_AF-A0AAE3DDP4-F1
#
_entry.id   AF-A0AAE3DDP4-F1
#
_cell.length_a   1.000
_cell.length_b   1.000
_cell.length_c   1.000
_cell.angle_alpha   90.00
_cell.angle_beta   90.00
_cell.angle_gamma   90.00
#
_symmetry.space_group_name_H-M   'P 1'
#
loop_
_entity.id
_entity.type
_entity.pdbx_description
1 polymer ?
#
loop_
_entity_poly.entity_id
_entity_poly.type
_entity_poly.pdbx_seq_one_letter_code
_entity_poly.pdbx_strand_id
1 'polypeptide(L)'
;MTAFLQQYISPALPVILWLFRGVTAGLAVWLLVRCCKSLFRGRDRESWGFVTLSNGARYEMYHWENVIGRARRADIRVNFPSVSRTHAILQRDDGGTWRVDPINRSSGVLLNGKRTLVPASLNPGDSIALGGVELFFFPSEQPQHTGQPKKRPSPVGSLWLLTFIQLLLWGQFAPGFGAENIYPVSAGFFGLCGLGWALYGVSRRLHRRQFDLETLALLLATVGFAITAAWDPGALYKQLAAVALGMGIYCVLVWLLGRLQLAVKLRWPAAGLAAALLAFNVVMGERIFGAKNWISVGPISFQPSELVKLAFVLAGAATLDRLFAKRNLIFTVLFSAYCVGCLALMSDFGTALVFFVAFLCIAFLRTGDLASIVMMTAAAGFAGGLVLHFKPYVAQRFTVWRHAWEFTQTTSYQQSRTMSAAASGGLFGTGPEDAWLKYVGAANTDLVFGVVSEEFGLLLALVCVGAVMALAVFALRSGDSARSGFYAIAACAAASMLIFQTTLNVLGAVDILPLTGVTFPFVSMGGSSMLSCWGLLAYLKAADVRLPPEEKSPEDKPEKPAPKREGFFEDMPEIPVDEIFGKEGRS
;
A
#
# COMPACT_ATOMS: atom_id res chain seq x y z
N MET A 1 41.58 -24.33 -23.42
CA MET A 1 40.86 -23.41 -22.52
C MET A 1 39.47 -23.93 -22.16
N THR A 2 38.66 -24.38 -23.13
CA THR A 2 37.34 -25.01 -22.92
C THR A 2 37.40 -26.29 -22.06
N ALA A 3 38.35 -27.20 -22.31
CA ALA A 3 38.52 -28.41 -21.49
C ALA A 3 38.97 -28.14 -20.04
N PHE A 4 39.83 -27.13 -19.83
CA PHE A 4 40.29 -26.70 -18.49
C PHE A 4 39.16 -26.03 -17.71
N LEU A 5 38.34 -25.20 -18.37
CA LEU A 5 37.14 -24.62 -17.80
C LEU A 5 36.13 -25.73 -17.43
N GLN A 6 35.89 -26.73 -18.27
CA GLN A 6 35.00 -27.85 -17.95
C GLN A 6 35.48 -28.70 -16.78
N GLN A 7 36.79 -28.98 -16.69
CA GLN A 7 37.34 -29.88 -15.67
C GLN A 7 37.34 -29.30 -14.25
N TYR A 8 37.45 -27.97 -14.10
CA TYR A 8 37.45 -27.30 -12.79
C TYR A 8 36.14 -26.57 -12.46
N ILE A 9 35.42 -26.03 -13.46
CA ILE A 9 34.16 -25.29 -13.21
C ILE A 9 33.00 -26.26 -13.00
N SER A 10 32.93 -27.38 -13.72
CA SER A 10 31.81 -28.32 -13.59
C SER A 10 31.59 -28.86 -12.17
N PRO A 11 32.61 -29.27 -11.39
CA PRO A 11 32.41 -29.72 -10.01
C PRO A 11 32.22 -28.56 -9.02
N ALA A 12 32.74 -27.36 -9.32
CA ALA A 12 32.60 -26.19 -8.46
C ALA A 12 31.28 -25.45 -8.66
N LEU A 13 30.63 -25.61 -9.82
CA LEU A 13 29.42 -24.89 -10.22
C LEU A 13 28.25 -25.09 -9.23
N PRO A 14 27.92 -26.30 -8.74
CA PRO A 14 26.87 -26.48 -7.74
C PRO A 14 27.17 -25.73 -6.44
N VAL A 15 28.43 -25.72 -5.99
CA VAL A 15 28.86 -25.00 -4.79
C VAL A 15 28.75 -23.49 -4.99
N ILE A 16 29.16 -22.97 -6.16
CA ILE A 16 29.04 -21.56 -6.50
C ILE A 16 27.57 -21.12 -6.52
N LEU A 17 26.69 -21.90 -7.16
CA LEU A 17 25.26 -21.60 -7.23
C LEU A 17 24.59 -21.67 -5.86
N TRP A 18 24.98 -22.62 -5.02
CA TRP A 18 24.54 -22.70 -3.63
C TRP A 18 25.01 -21.48 -2.82
N LEU A 19 26.27 -21.07 -2.96
CA LEU A 19 26.79 -19.85 -2.33
C LEU A 19 26.05 -18.60 -2.82
N PHE A 20 25.76 -18.50 -4.12
CA PHE A 20 24.96 -17.41 -4.68
C PHE A 20 23.57 -17.35 -4.04
N ARG A 21 22.90 -18.49 -3.81
CA ARG A 21 21.60 -18.54 -3.11
C ARG A 21 21.73 -18.12 -1.66
N GLY A 22 22.75 -18.59 -0.95
CA GLY A 22 23.06 -18.15 0.41
C GLY A 22 23.28 -16.64 0.53
N VAL A 23 24.09 -16.08 -0.37
CA VAL A 23 24.35 -14.63 -0.45
C VAL A 23 23.07 -13.87 -0.82
N THR A 24 22.31 -14.35 -1.80
CA THR A 24 21.03 -13.74 -2.21
C THR A 24 20.06 -13.66 -1.03
N ALA A 25 19.89 -14.75 -0.29
CA ALA A 25 19.00 -14.80 0.86
C ALA A 25 19.47 -13.86 1.98
N GLY A 26 20.78 -13.83 2.28
CA GLY A 26 21.36 -12.91 3.27
C GLY A 26 21.19 -11.43 2.88
N LEU A 27 21.41 -11.08 1.61
CA LEU A 27 21.21 -9.74 1.09
C LEU A 27 19.74 -9.33 1.06
N ALA A 28 18.83 -10.26 0.75
CA ALA A 28 17.39 -10.02 0.77
C ALA A 28 16.90 -9.73 2.20
N VAL A 29 17.40 -10.48 3.20
CA VAL A 29 17.16 -10.17 4.63
C VAL A 29 17.71 -8.78 4.97
N TRP A 30 18.93 -8.46 4.54
CA TRP A 30 19.54 -7.16 4.81
C TRP A 30 18.75 -6.00 4.17
N LEU A 31 18.31 -6.17 2.92
CA LEU A 31 17.46 -5.21 2.21
C LEU A 31 16.13 -5.01 2.94
N LEU A 32 15.46 -6.09 3.35
CA LEU A 32 14.21 -6.04 4.11
C LEU A 32 14.41 -5.27 5.42
N VAL A 33 15.45 -5.59 6.20
CA VAL A 33 15.75 -4.89 7.46
C VAL A 33 16.05 -3.41 7.23
N ARG A 34 16.80 -3.07 6.17
CA ARG A 34 17.11 -1.68 5.81
C ARG A 34 15.84 -0.90 5.45
N CYS A 35 14.97 -1.47 4.62
CA CYS A 35 13.68 -0.89 4.27
C CYS A 35 12.78 -0.75 5.51
N CYS A 36 12.66 -1.78 6.35
CA CYS A 36 11.91 -1.72 7.61
C CYS A 36 12.41 -0.62 8.55
N LYS A 37 13.74 -0.51 8.74
CA LYS A 37 14.33 0.57 9.56
C LYS A 37 14.03 1.95 9.00
N SER A 38 14.00 2.11 7.67
CA SER A 38 13.65 3.37 7.01
C SER A 38 12.16 3.70 7.12
N LEU A 39 11.29 2.72 6.86
CA LEU A 39 9.82 2.84 6.91
C LEU A 39 9.33 3.13 8.32
N PHE A 40 9.91 2.47 9.33
CA PHE A 40 9.48 2.53 10.73
C PHE A 40 10.19 3.57 11.59
N ARG A 41 11.13 4.33 11.02
CA ARG A 41 11.76 5.45 11.74
C ARG A 41 10.71 6.53 12.02
N GLY A 42 10.78 7.10 13.23
CA GLY A 42 9.88 8.17 13.68
C GLY A 42 9.72 9.29 12.66
N ARG A 43 8.48 9.75 12.49
CA ARG A 43 8.11 10.77 11.51
C ARG A 43 8.42 12.16 12.07
N ASP A 44 9.00 13.01 11.24
CA ASP A 44 8.97 14.45 11.46
C ASP A 44 7.50 14.86 11.32
N ARG A 45 6.91 15.39 12.39
CA ARG A 45 5.53 15.87 12.37
C ARG A 45 5.53 17.31 11.87
N GLU A 46 4.67 17.59 10.91
CA GLU A 46 4.38 18.95 10.44
C GLU A 46 3.21 19.48 11.25
N SER A 47 3.41 20.60 11.95
CA SER A 47 2.33 21.33 12.60
C SER A 47 1.79 22.39 11.65
N TRP A 48 0.48 22.39 11.43
CA TRP A 48 -0.26 23.34 10.61
C TRP A 48 -0.84 24.51 11.43
N GLY A 49 -0.41 24.64 12.67
CA GLY A 49 -0.91 25.62 13.63
C GLY A 49 -1.21 24.96 14.97
N PHE A 50 -1.78 25.72 15.89
CA PHE A 50 -2.13 25.22 17.20
C PHE A 50 -3.45 25.79 17.69
N VAL A 51 -4.03 25.08 18.65
CA VAL A 51 -5.18 25.52 19.42
C VAL A 51 -4.74 25.66 20.86
N THR A 52 -5.06 26.78 21.50
CA THR A 52 -4.71 27.01 22.91
C THR A 52 -5.95 27.10 23.78
N LEU A 53 -5.89 26.49 24.95
CA LEU A 53 -6.85 26.75 26.03
C LEU A 53 -6.54 28.08 26.70
N SER A 54 -7.53 28.66 27.36
CA SER A 54 -7.37 29.86 28.20
C SER A 54 -6.37 29.68 29.35
N ASN A 55 -6.10 28.44 29.77
CA ASN A 55 -5.09 28.11 30.78
C ASN A 55 -3.65 28.00 30.23
N GLY A 56 -3.43 28.33 28.94
CA GLY A 56 -2.13 28.27 28.28
C GLY A 56 -1.73 26.90 27.74
N ALA A 57 -2.56 25.86 27.89
CA ALA A 57 -2.28 24.56 27.29
C ALA A 57 -2.45 24.61 25.77
N ARG A 58 -1.36 24.29 25.05
CA ARG A 58 -1.26 24.34 23.59
C ARG A 58 -1.35 22.94 22.99
N TYR A 59 -2.19 22.78 21.98
CA TYR A 59 -2.36 21.58 21.19
C TYR A 59 -1.99 21.88 19.74
N GLU A 60 -0.92 21.26 19.26
CA GLU A 60 -0.51 21.35 17.86
C GLU A 60 -1.49 20.57 16.96
N MET A 61 -1.75 21.12 15.78
CA MET A 61 -2.58 20.52 14.74
C MET A 61 -1.70 19.85 13.71
N TYR A 62 -1.66 18.51 13.70
CA TYR A 62 -0.75 17.75 12.83
C TYR A 62 -1.41 17.24 11.54
N HIS A 63 -2.73 17.33 11.45
CA HIS A 63 -3.52 16.75 10.36
C HIS A 63 -4.38 17.82 9.67
N TRP A 64 -4.89 17.55 8.47
CA TRP A 64 -5.87 18.45 7.84
C TRP A 64 -7.25 18.33 8.47
N GLU A 65 -7.54 17.19 9.09
CA GLU A 65 -8.72 16.96 9.90
C GLU A 65 -8.28 16.64 11.33
N ASN A 66 -8.57 17.51 12.30
CA ASN A 66 -8.22 17.30 13.70
C ASN A 66 -9.49 17.12 14.52
N VAL A 67 -9.62 15.96 15.16
CA VAL A 67 -10.76 15.64 16.01
C VAL A 67 -10.56 16.25 17.39
N ILE A 68 -11.55 17.03 17.85
CA ILE A 68 -11.60 17.57 19.21
C ILE A 68 -12.56 16.74 20.06
N GLY A 69 -12.12 16.34 21.25
CA GLY A 69 -12.99 15.62 22.18
C GLY A 69 -12.29 15.13 23.44
N ARG A 70 -13.06 14.46 24.31
CA ARG A 70 -12.57 13.91 25.57
C ARG A 70 -11.86 12.56 25.41
N ALA A 71 -12.15 11.83 24.34
CA ALA A 71 -11.59 10.50 24.14
C ALA A 71 -10.06 10.54 24.01
N ARG A 72 -9.39 9.47 24.46
CA ARG A 72 -7.92 9.32 24.27
C ARG A 72 -7.47 9.32 22.80
N ARG A 73 -8.41 9.10 21.87
CA ARG A 73 -8.18 9.01 20.43
C ARG A 73 -8.41 10.35 19.71
N ALA A 74 -8.86 11.39 20.40
CA ALA A 74 -9.01 12.72 19.81
C ALA A 74 -7.63 13.36 19.66
N ASP A 75 -7.38 14.00 18.51
CA ASP A 75 -6.13 14.70 18.23
C ASP A 75 -5.94 15.86 19.22
N ILE A 76 -7.01 16.62 19.45
CA ILE A 76 -7.08 17.68 20.46
C ILE A 76 -7.90 17.16 21.64
N ARG A 77 -7.19 16.58 22.61
CA ARG A 77 -7.81 15.96 23.78
C ARG A 77 -8.14 16.98 24.85
N VAL A 78 -9.42 17.30 24.97
CA VAL A 78 -9.98 18.19 25.99
C VAL A 78 -10.69 17.33 27.04
N ASN A 79 -9.96 16.95 28.10
CA ASN A 79 -10.39 15.93 29.06
C ASN A 79 -11.37 16.45 30.14
N PHE A 80 -12.45 17.11 29.74
CA PHE A 80 -13.48 17.65 30.65
C PHE A 80 -14.78 16.86 30.53
N PRO A 81 -15.48 16.51 31.62
CA PRO A 81 -16.72 15.72 31.59
C PRO A 81 -17.83 16.30 30.70
N SER A 82 -17.89 17.62 30.57
CA SER A 82 -18.83 18.35 29.71
C SER A 82 -18.54 18.21 28.21
N VAL A 83 -17.35 17.72 27.84
CA VAL A 83 -16.94 17.49 26.46
C VAL A 83 -17.22 16.05 26.06
N SER A 84 -17.97 15.88 24.97
CA SER A 84 -18.25 14.59 24.34
C SER A 84 -16.97 13.85 23.95
N ARG A 85 -17.06 12.52 23.81
CA ARG A 85 -15.94 11.67 23.37
C ARG A 85 -15.34 12.17 22.05
N THR A 86 -16.21 12.55 21.13
CA THR A 86 -15.92 13.20 19.86
C THR A 86 -16.88 14.39 19.74
N HIS A 87 -16.39 15.62 19.79
CA HIS A 87 -17.22 16.83 19.92
C HIS A 87 -17.32 17.61 18.62
N ALA A 88 -16.17 17.89 17.99
CA ALA A 88 -16.05 18.67 16.77
C ALA A 88 -14.84 18.20 15.94
N ILE A 89 -14.79 18.59 14.66
CA ILE A 89 -13.63 18.40 13.79
C ILE A 89 -13.19 19.75 13.25
N LEU A 90 -11.89 20.03 13.27
CA LEU A 90 -11.28 21.13 12.51
C LEU A 90 -10.82 20.56 11.17
N GLN A 91 -11.31 21.11 10.07
CA GLN A 91 -10.97 20.69 8.73
C GLN A 91 -10.32 21.84 7.96
N ARG A 92 -9.22 21.58 7.27
CA ARG A 92 -8.60 22.49 6.30
C ARG A 92 -8.97 22.06 4.89
N ASP A 93 -9.49 22.99 4.09
CA ASP A 93 -9.76 22.76 2.67
C ASP A 93 -8.46 22.90 1.84
N ASP A 94 -8.49 22.43 0.59
CA ASP A 94 -7.33 22.52 -0.32
C ASP A 94 -6.90 23.98 -0.57
N GLY A 95 -7.84 24.93 -0.47
CA GLY A 95 -7.59 26.37 -0.55
C GLY A 95 -7.00 27.00 0.71
N GLY A 96 -6.69 26.21 1.74
CA GLY A 96 -6.07 26.68 2.99
C GLY A 96 -7.04 27.26 4.03
N THR A 97 -8.33 27.35 3.71
CA THR A 97 -9.37 27.80 4.64
C THR A 97 -9.70 26.71 5.65
N TRP A 98 -9.70 27.07 6.93
CA TRP A 98 -10.11 26.18 8.02
C TRP A 98 -11.60 26.30 8.30
N ARG A 99 -12.22 25.19 8.72
CA ARG A 99 -13.62 25.11 9.13
C ARG A 99 -13.78 24.25 10.37
N VAL A 100 -14.77 24.54 11.20
CA VAL A 100 -15.19 23.69 12.31
C VAL A 100 -16.49 22.98 11.96
N ASP A 101 -16.51 21.66 12.08
CA ASP A 101 -17.70 20.82 11.91
C ASP A 101 -18.17 20.28 13.27
N PRO A 102 -19.34 20.73 13.77
CA PRO A 102 -19.92 20.24 15.02
C PRO A 102 -20.51 18.82 14.84
N ILE A 103 -19.81 17.80 15.35
CA ILE A 103 -20.32 16.42 15.32
C ILE A 103 -21.47 16.23 16.31
N ASN A 104 -21.29 16.74 17.55
CA ASN A 104 -22.31 16.54 18.57
C ASN A 104 -23.44 17.58 18.43
N ARG A 105 -24.60 17.12 17.96
CA ARG A 105 -25.80 17.96 17.84
C ARG A 105 -26.44 18.33 19.18
N SER A 106 -26.20 17.57 20.25
CA SER A 106 -26.87 17.83 21.54
C SER A 106 -26.24 18.99 22.31
N SER A 107 -24.91 19.07 22.38
CA SER A 107 -24.18 20.21 22.97
C SER A 107 -23.90 21.31 21.94
N GLY A 108 -23.65 20.96 20.67
CA GLY A 108 -23.21 21.90 19.64
C GLY A 108 -21.83 22.49 19.92
N VAL A 109 -21.36 23.37 19.03
CA VAL A 109 -20.11 24.13 19.20
C VAL A 109 -20.46 25.61 19.24
N LEU A 110 -19.86 26.37 20.16
CA LEU A 110 -19.98 27.83 20.18
C LEU A 110 -18.78 28.41 19.44
N LEU A 111 -19.00 29.08 18.31
CA LEU A 111 -17.96 29.79 17.58
C LEU A 111 -18.12 31.28 17.85
N ASN A 112 -17.14 31.93 18.47
CA ASN A 112 -17.20 33.33 18.88
C ASN A 112 -18.48 33.65 19.67
N GLY A 113 -18.87 32.75 20.60
CA GLY A 113 -20.10 32.86 21.40
C GLY A 113 -21.40 32.49 20.67
N LYS A 114 -21.39 32.27 19.35
CA LYS A 114 -22.57 31.88 18.57
C LYS A 114 -22.65 30.37 18.38
N ARG A 115 -23.78 29.78 18.78
CA ARG A 115 -23.99 28.33 18.64
C ARG A 115 -24.12 27.96 17.17
N THR A 116 -23.27 27.04 16.72
CA THR A 116 -23.22 26.58 15.34
C THR A 116 -23.47 25.07 15.31
N LEU A 117 -24.38 24.65 14.44
CA LEU A 117 -24.77 23.24 14.23
C LEU A 117 -24.45 22.74 12.80
N VAL A 118 -23.80 23.60 12.02
CA VAL A 118 -23.45 23.40 10.60
C VAL A 118 -21.97 23.76 10.45
N PRO A 119 -21.23 23.19 9.49
CA PRO A 119 -19.84 23.59 9.25
C PRO A 119 -19.70 25.10 9.05
N ALA A 120 -18.78 25.73 9.78
CA ALA A 120 -18.50 27.17 9.70
C ALA A 120 -17.01 27.43 9.48
N SER A 121 -16.68 28.53 8.78
CA SER A 121 -15.29 28.94 8.54
C SER A 121 -14.63 29.45 9.82
N LEU A 122 -13.33 29.18 9.95
CA LEU A 122 -12.47 29.62 11.03
C LEU A 122 -11.46 30.65 10.53
N ASN A 123 -11.31 31.72 11.30
CA ASN A 123 -10.29 32.75 11.12
C ASN A 123 -9.25 32.67 12.25
N PRO A 124 -8.02 33.16 12.02
CA PRO A 124 -7.02 33.29 13.08
C PRO A 124 -7.57 34.07 14.27
N GLY A 125 -7.45 33.50 15.47
CA GLY A 125 -7.92 34.09 16.73
C GLY A 125 -9.35 33.73 17.13
N ASP A 126 -10.12 33.03 16.29
CA ASP A 126 -11.49 32.63 16.62
C ASP A 126 -11.54 31.74 17.87
N SER A 127 -12.58 31.96 18.70
CA SER A 127 -12.86 31.16 19.90
C SER A 127 -13.85 30.03 19.60
N ILE A 128 -13.45 28.81 19.97
CA ILE A 128 -14.20 27.57 19.79
C ILE A 128 -14.53 27.02 21.18
N ALA A 129 -15.76 27.19 21.63
CA ALA A 129 -16.22 26.69 22.92
C ALA A 129 -16.91 25.32 22.80
N LEU A 130 -16.46 24.37 23.61
CA LEU A 130 -16.93 22.97 23.66
C LEU A 130 -17.32 22.62 25.09
N GLY A 131 -18.60 22.41 25.36
CA GLY A 131 -19.07 22.06 26.71
C GLY A 131 -18.61 23.04 27.80
N GLY A 132 -18.54 24.34 27.49
CA GLY A 132 -18.08 25.40 28.39
C GLY A 132 -16.56 25.60 28.46
N VAL A 133 -15.77 24.87 27.66
CA VAL A 133 -14.31 25.06 27.56
C VAL A 133 -13.98 25.83 26.28
N GLU A 134 -13.32 26.98 26.39
CA GLU A 134 -12.91 27.80 25.24
C GLU A 134 -11.50 27.46 24.75
N LEU A 135 -11.40 27.36 23.43
CA LEU A 135 -10.18 27.10 22.68
C LEU A 135 -9.98 28.22 21.66
N PHE A 136 -8.77 28.76 21.53
CA PHE A 136 -8.44 29.79 20.54
C PHE A 136 -7.63 29.20 19.39
N PHE A 137 -8.05 29.47 18.17
CA PHE A 137 -7.50 28.87 16.95
C PHE A 137 -6.41 29.74 16.31
N PHE A 138 -5.21 29.19 16.09
CA PHE A 138 -4.09 29.88 15.44
C PHE A 138 -3.51 29.03 14.30
N PRO A 139 -3.86 29.30 13.03
CA PRO A 139 -3.30 28.57 11.89
C PRO A 139 -1.87 29.03 11.59
N SER A 140 -1.07 28.12 11.03
CA SER A 140 0.23 28.45 10.44
C SER A 140 0.09 28.45 8.91
N GLU A 141 0.60 29.49 8.24
CA GLU A 141 0.62 29.55 6.77
C GLU A 141 1.55 28.50 6.16
N GLN A 142 2.64 28.19 6.87
CA GLN A 142 3.60 27.16 6.48
C GLN A 142 3.69 26.08 7.57
N PRO A 143 3.75 24.80 7.19
CA PRO A 143 3.91 23.73 8.16
C PRO A 143 5.23 23.88 8.91
N GLN A 144 5.17 23.97 10.23
CA GLN A 144 6.35 24.02 11.09
C GLN A 144 6.79 22.59 11.42
N HIS A 145 8.04 22.25 11.12
CA HIS A 145 8.60 20.95 11.49
C HIS A 145 8.95 20.90 12.97
N THR A 146 8.19 20.14 13.75
CA THR A 146 8.53 19.86 15.14
C THR A 146 9.52 18.69 15.20
N GLY A 147 10.82 18.96 15.15
CA GLY A 147 11.88 17.95 15.33
C GLY A 147 13.16 18.23 14.55
N GLN A 148 14.30 17.68 15.02
CA GLN A 148 15.55 17.71 14.26
C GLN A 148 15.49 16.75 13.06
N PRO A 149 15.81 17.19 11.83
CA PRO A 149 15.81 16.33 10.65
C PRO A 149 16.90 15.27 10.78
N LYS A 150 16.54 14.05 11.16
CA LYS A 150 17.48 12.92 11.21
C LYS A 150 17.80 12.48 9.78
N LYS A 151 19.09 12.53 9.38
CA LYS A 151 19.57 12.00 8.08
C LYS A 151 19.03 10.58 7.85
N ARG A 152 18.20 10.42 6.82
CA ARG A 152 17.62 9.13 6.42
C ARG A 152 18.58 8.39 5.47
N PRO A 153 18.62 7.06 5.50
CA PRO A 153 19.42 6.28 4.55
C PRO A 153 18.98 6.61 3.11
N SER A 154 19.95 6.74 2.21
CA SER A 154 19.65 7.04 0.81
C SER A 154 18.93 5.85 0.14
N PRO A 155 17.84 6.08 -0.61
CA PRO A 155 17.15 5.03 -1.36
C PRO A 155 18.03 4.37 -2.43
N VAL A 156 18.99 5.13 -2.97
CA VAL A 156 19.95 4.66 -4.00
C VAL A 156 20.73 3.44 -3.54
N GLY A 157 21.15 3.40 -2.27
CA GLY A 157 21.88 2.24 -1.76
C GLY A 157 21.01 0.99 -1.61
N SER A 158 19.70 1.14 -1.37
CA SER A 158 18.76 0.01 -1.37
C SER A 158 18.51 -0.51 -2.80
N LEU A 159 18.47 0.39 -3.78
CA LEU A 159 18.33 0.04 -5.20
C LEU A 159 19.55 -0.68 -5.77
N TRP A 160 20.77 -0.25 -5.43
CA TRP A 160 21.98 -0.98 -5.81
C TRP A 160 22.01 -2.38 -5.20
N LEU A 161 21.62 -2.50 -3.92
CA LEU A 161 21.50 -3.79 -3.26
C LEU A 161 20.50 -4.71 -3.97
N LEU A 162 19.32 -4.19 -4.32
CA LEU A 162 18.32 -4.91 -5.10
C LEU A 162 18.85 -5.30 -6.49
N THR A 163 19.55 -4.40 -7.19
CA THR A 163 20.17 -4.69 -8.49
C THR A 163 21.17 -5.83 -8.36
N PHE A 164 21.95 -5.87 -7.29
CA PHE A 164 22.89 -6.97 -7.05
C PHE A 164 22.16 -8.30 -6.77
N ILE A 165 21.07 -8.30 -6.00
CA ILE A 165 20.18 -9.47 -5.81
C ILE A 165 19.64 -9.96 -7.15
N GLN A 166 19.19 -9.04 -8.02
CA GLN A 166 18.68 -9.37 -9.36
C GLN A 166 19.75 -10.04 -10.23
N LEU A 167 21.00 -9.55 -10.18
CA LEU A 167 22.12 -10.15 -10.90
C LEU A 167 22.49 -11.54 -10.37
N LEU A 168 22.45 -11.75 -9.05
CA LEU A 168 22.72 -13.07 -8.46
C LEU A 168 21.64 -14.09 -8.83
N LEU A 169 20.37 -13.69 -8.83
CA LEU A 169 19.25 -14.54 -9.26
C LEU A 169 19.30 -14.82 -10.77
N TRP A 170 19.63 -13.83 -11.60
CA TRP A 170 19.90 -14.06 -13.03
C TRP A 170 21.04 -15.07 -13.22
N GLY A 171 22.11 -14.95 -12.42
CA GLY A 171 23.25 -15.86 -12.44
C GLY A 171 22.92 -17.31 -12.09
N GLN A 172 21.80 -17.58 -11.39
CA GLN A 172 21.34 -18.95 -11.13
C GLN A 172 20.98 -19.72 -12.39
N PHE A 173 20.54 -19.01 -13.44
CA PHE A 173 20.12 -19.60 -14.70
C PHE A 173 21.25 -19.72 -15.73
N ALA A 174 22.45 -19.22 -15.40
CA ALA A 174 23.61 -19.27 -16.28
C ALA A 174 23.98 -20.68 -16.79
N PRO A 175 23.87 -21.76 -15.98
CA PRO A 175 24.14 -23.13 -16.46
C PRO A 175 23.16 -23.60 -17.55
N GLY A 176 21.92 -23.10 -17.53
CA GLY A 176 20.84 -23.45 -18.47
C GLY A 176 20.74 -22.52 -19.69
N PHE A 177 21.70 -21.61 -19.88
CA PHE A 177 21.70 -20.68 -21.01
C PHE A 177 22.01 -21.40 -22.34
N GLY A 178 20.93 -21.77 -23.04
CA GLY A 178 20.93 -22.06 -24.47
C GLY A 178 20.47 -20.84 -25.30
N ALA A 179 20.48 -21.00 -26.63
CA ALA A 179 20.04 -19.96 -27.58
C ALA A 179 18.59 -19.48 -27.34
N GLU A 180 17.72 -20.36 -26.84
CA GLU A 180 16.30 -20.06 -26.60
C GLU A 180 16.05 -19.40 -25.22
N ASN A 181 16.89 -19.66 -24.23
CA ASN A 181 16.64 -19.24 -22.83
C ASN A 181 17.41 -17.97 -22.43
N ILE A 182 18.59 -17.72 -23.02
CA ILE A 182 19.45 -16.61 -22.61
C ILE A 182 18.78 -15.24 -22.83
N TYR A 183 18.11 -15.05 -23.96
CA TYR A 183 17.45 -13.79 -24.32
C TYR A 183 16.26 -13.48 -23.42
N PRO A 184 15.27 -14.39 -23.20
CA PRO A 184 14.16 -14.10 -22.32
C PRO A 184 14.58 -13.86 -20.88
N VAL A 185 15.49 -14.70 -20.33
CA VAL A 185 15.96 -14.56 -18.95
C VAL A 185 16.71 -13.25 -18.75
N SER A 186 17.63 -12.93 -19.66
CA SER A 186 18.39 -11.67 -19.58
C SER A 186 17.49 -10.44 -19.78
N ALA A 187 16.60 -10.46 -20.78
CA ALA A 187 15.67 -9.37 -21.01
C ALA A 187 14.73 -9.14 -19.82
N GLY A 188 14.27 -10.22 -19.18
CA GLY A 188 13.45 -10.16 -17.97
C GLY A 188 14.17 -9.48 -16.82
N PHE A 189 15.33 -10.00 -16.40
CA PHE A 189 16.07 -9.47 -15.25
C PHE A 189 16.63 -8.06 -15.50
N PHE A 190 17.33 -7.83 -16.61
CA PHE A 190 17.87 -6.50 -16.92
C PHE A 190 16.77 -5.47 -17.22
N GLY A 191 15.67 -5.90 -17.84
CA GLY A 191 14.48 -5.09 -18.03
C GLY A 191 13.87 -4.67 -16.68
N LEU A 192 13.75 -5.59 -15.73
CA LEU A 192 13.25 -5.29 -14.38
C LEU A 192 14.18 -4.34 -13.62
N CYS A 193 15.51 -4.53 -13.72
CA CYS A 193 16.50 -3.59 -13.20
C CYS A 193 16.27 -2.18 -13.79
N GLY A 194 16.20 -2.08 -15.12
CA GLY A 194 16.00 -0.83 -15.84
C GLY A 194 14.70 -0.13 -15.46
N LEU A 195 13.59 -0.89 -15.35
CA LEU A 195 12.30 -0.38 -14.88
C LEU A 195 12.36 0.13 -13.43
N GLY A 196 13.07 -0.57 -12.55
CA GLY A 196 13.27 -0.13 -11.16
C GLY A 196 13.99 1.22 -11.07
N TRP A 197 15.07 1.39 -11.84
CA TRP A 197 15.81 2.66 -11.92
C TRP A 197 15.01 3.77 -12.62
N ALA A 198 14.26 3.43 -13.68
CA ALA A 198 13.37 4.39 -14.35
C ALA A 198 12.26 4.89 -13.41
N LEU A 199 11.62 3.99 -12.66
CA LEU A 199 10.61 4.34 -11.66
C LEU A 199 11.21 5.20 -10.55
N TYR A 200 12.44 4.93 -10.12
CA TYR A 200 13.16 5.80 -9.20
C TYR A 200 13.39 7.20 -9.79
N GLY A 201 13.83 7.30 -11.04
CA GLY A 201 14.01 8.57 -11.75
C GLY A 201 12.71 9.37 -11.84
N VAL A 202 11.59 8.72 -12.18
CA VAL A 202 10.25 9.33 -12.19
C VAL A 202 9.85 9.79 -10.79
N SER A 203 10.04 8.96 -9.77
CA SER A 203 9.77 9.31 -8.37
C SER A 203 10.56 10.55 -7.93
N ARG A 204 11.81 10.69 -8.38
CA ARG A 204 12.65 11.86 -8.09
C ARG A 204 12.19 13.13 -8.80
N ARG A 205 11.76 13.03 -10.06
CA ARG A 205 11.15 14.16 -10.80
C ARG A 205 9.85 14.63 -10.15
N LEU A 206 9.09 13.72 -9.57
CA LEU A 206 7.90 14.03 -8.78
C LEU A 206 8.21 14.51 -7.35
N HIS A 207 9.48 14.88 -7.07
CA HIS A 207 9.96 15.37 -5.78
C HIS A 207 9.73 14.42 -4.59
N ARG A 208 9.54 13.12 -4.85
CA ARG A 208 9.32 12.10 -3.82
C ARG A 208 10.66 11.53 -3.37
N ARG A 209 10.97 11.69 -2.08
CA ARG A 209 12.28 11.32 -1.51
C ARG A 209 12.41 9.87 -1.03
N GLN A 210 11.30 9.14 -0.89
CA GLN A 210 11.32 7.74 -0.44
C GLN A 210 10.93 6.76 -1.54
N PHE A 211 11.60 5.61 -1.54
CA PHE A 211 11.43 4.54 -2.53
C PHE A 211 11.39 3.14 -1.89
N ASP A 212 11.26 3.06 -0.55
CA ASP A 212 11.38 1.80 0.18
C ASP A 212 10.23 0.82 -0.13
N LEU A 213 9.00 1.32 -0.29
CA LEU A 213 7.83 0.50 -0.64
C LEU A 213 7.98 -0.12 -2.03
N GLU A 214 8.43 0.68 -2.99
CA GLU A 214 8.71 0.26 -4.36
C GLU A 214 9.87 -0.73 -4.40
N THR A 215 10.90 -0.52 -3.56
CA THR A 215 12.03 -1.45 -3.45
C THR A 215 11.59 -2.82 -2.93
N LEU A 216 10.70 -2.88 -1.94
CA LEU A 216 10.13 -4.14 -1.45
C LEU A 216 9.25 -4.82 -2.50
N ALA A 217 8.42 -4.05 -3.23
CA ALA A 217 7.63 -4.59 -4.33
C ALA A 217 8.48 -5.13 -5.47
N LEU A 218 9.57 -4.44 -5.82
CA LEU A 218 10.54 -4.89 -6.82
C LEU A 218 11.31 -6.13 -6.37
N LEU A 219 11.63 -6.26 -5.08
CA LEU A 219 12.22 -7.48 -4.53
C LEU A 219 11.27 -8.67 -4.74
N LEU A 220 10.00 -8.53 -4.39
CA LEU A 220 8.99 -9.57 -4.60
C LEU A 220 8.81 -9.91 -6.09
N ALA A 221 8.73 -8.89 -6.95
CA ALA A 221 8.65 -9.09 -8.39
C ALA A 221 9.90 -9.79 -8.96
N THR A 222 11.08 -9.52 -8.39
CA THR A 222 12.33 -10.19 -8.79
C THR A 222 12.27 -11.68 -8.48
N VAL A 223 11.77 -12.07 -7.31
CA VAL A 223 11.55 -13.48 -6.98
C VAL A 223 10.51 -14.10 -7.93
N GLY A 224 9.43 -13.38 -8.24
CA GLY A 224 8.45 -13.84 -9.22
C GLY A 224 9.02 -14.02 -10.64
N PHE A 225 10.01 -13.22 -11.04
CA PHE A 225 10.72 -13.41 -12.31
C PHE A 225 11.62 -14.63 -12.27
N ALA A 226 12.28 -14.90 -11.15
CA ALA A 226 13.10 -16.09 -11.00
C ALA A 226 12.26 -17.37 -11.17
N ILE A 227 11.05 -17.41 -10.58
CA ILE A 227 10.14 -18.55 -10.74
C ILE A 227 9.64 -18.70 -12.17
N THR A 228 9.28 -17.59 -12.82
CA THR A 228 8.87 -17.64 -14.23
C THR A 228 10.01 -18.08 -15.13
N ALA A 229 11.24 -17.64 -14.86
CA ALA A 229 12.43 -18.10 -15.58
C ALA A 229 12.65 -19.61 -15.43
N ALA A 230 12.39 -20.18 -14.25
CA ALA A 230 12.52 -21.61 -14.00
C ALA A 230 11.44 -22.46 -14.67
N TRP A 231 10.25 -21.90 -14.87
CA TRP A 231 9.09 -22.59 -15.42
C TRP A 231 8.94 -22.43 -16.94
N ASP A 232 8.85 -21.19 -17.42
CA ASP A 232 8.75 -20.82 -18.84
C ASP A 232 9.49 -19.50 -19.07
N PRO A 233 10.77 -19.56 -19.53
CA PRO A 233 11.53 -18.37 -19.87
C PRO A 233 10.79 -17.43 -20.82
N GLY A 234 10.07 -17.95 -21.81
CA GLY A 234 9.33 -17.14 -22.80
C GLY A 234 8.24 -16.27 -22.16
N ALA A 235 7.65 -16.73 -21.05
CA ALA A 235 6.65 -15.96 -20.30
C ALA A 235 7.22 -14.71 -19.61
N LEU A 236 8.55 -14.60 -19.45
CA LEU A 236 9.18 -13.41 -18.86
C LEU A 236 8.89 -12.13 -19.64
N TYR A 237 8.77 -12.19 -20.97
CA TYR A 237 8.40 -11.02 -21.77
C TYR A 237 7.01 -10.51 -21.39
N LYS A 238 6.05 -11.41 -21.23
CA LYS A 238 4.69 -11.08 -20.80
C LYS A 238 4.67 -10.54 -19.37
N GLN A 239 5.46 -11.14 -18.48
CA GLN A 239 5.56 -10.68 -17.09
C GLN A 239 6.23 -9.31 -16.98
N LEU A 240 7.28 -9.05 -17.77
CA LEU A 240 7.93 -7.74 -17.87
C LEU A 240 6.98 -6.68 -18.39
N ALA A 241 6.21 -6.97 -19.43
CA ALA A 241 5.16 -6.08 -19.92
C ALA A 241 4.09 -5.82 -18.84
N ALA A 242 3.67 -6.85 -18.10
CA ALA A 242 2.71 -6.70 -17.00
C ALA A 242 3.25 -5.84 -15.84
N VAL A 243 4.53 -5.99 -15.48
CA VAL A 243 5.19 -5.12 -14.48
C VAL A 243 5.26 -3.69 -14.98
N ALA A 244 5.68 -3.45 -16.22
CA ALA A 244 5.77 -2.11 -16.80
C ALA A 244 4.39 -1.42 -16.82
N LEU A 245 3.35 -2.11 -17.27
CA LEU A 245 1.97 -1.62 -17.24
C LEU A 245 1.48 -1.40 -15.80
N GLY A 246 1.83 -2.30 -14.87
CA GLY A 246 1.52 -2.17 -13.45
C GLY A 246 2.16 -0.93 -12.83
N MET A 247 3.43 -0.67 -13.12
CA MET A 247 4.13 0.57 -12.72
C MET A 247 3.49 1.81 -13.35
N GLY A 248 2.99 1.71 -14.58
CA GLY A 248 2.19 2.75 -15.22
C GLY A 248 0.91 3.06 -14.44
N ILE A 249 0.12 2.03 -14.10
CA ILE A 249 -1.07 2.15 -13.24
C ILE A 249 -0.70 2.74 -11.88
N TYR A 250 0.39 2.28 -11.27
CA TYR A 250 0.91 2.82 -10.03
C TYR A 250 1.17 4.32 -10.13
N CYS A 251 1.90 4.78 -11.15
CA CYS A 251 2.18 6.20 -11.36
C CYS A 251 0.90 7.02 -11.57
N VAL A 252 -0.05 6.51 -12.37
CA VAL A 252 -1.34 7.18 -12.62
C VAL A 252 -2.16 7.27 -11.34
N LEU A 253 -2.28 6.18 -10.59
CA LEU A 253 -3.01 6.17 -9.31
C LEU A 253 -2.34 7.06 -8.28
N VAL A 254 -1.02 7.04 -8.21
CA VAL A 254 -0.25 7.92 -7.34
C VAL A 254 -0.50 9.41 -7.65
N TRP A 255 -0.56 9.77 -8.94
CA TRP A 255 -0.90 11.12 -9.38
C TRP A 255 -2.36 11.45 -9.06
N LEU A 256 -3.28 10.52 -9.34
CA LEU A 256 -4.71 10.68 -9.09
C LEU A 256 -4.99 10.88 -7.60
N LEU A 257 -4.41 10.04 -6.75
CA LEU A 257 -4.55 10.10 -5.30
C LEU A 257 -3.84 11.32 -4.72
N GLY A 258 -2.89 11.93 -5.42
CA GLY A 258 -2.37 13.25 -5.05
C GLY A 258 -3.42 14.36 -5.17
N ARG A 259 -4.49 14.16 -5.95
CA ARG A 259 -5.60 15.10 -6.15
C ARG A 259 -6.85 14.58 -5.48
N LEU A 260 -6.98 14.81 -4.17
CA LEU A 260 -8.06 14.28 -3.33
C LEU A 260 -9.45 14.48 -3.94
N GLN A 261 -9.77 15.70 -4.38
CA GLN A 261 -11.06 16.04 -4.99
C GLN A 261 -11.38 15.19 -6.23
N LEU A 262 -10.37 14.93 -7.06
CA LEU A 262 -10.53 14.12 -8.27
C LEU A 262 -10.72 12.65 -7.91
N ALA A 263 -9.92 12.12 -6.97
CA ALA A 263 -10.06 10.76 -6.48
C ALA A 263 -11.45 10.50 -5.88
N VAL A 264 -11.98 11.44 -5.11
CA VAL A 264 -13.32 11.38 -4.52
C VAL A 264 -14.41 11.47 -5.59
N LYS A 265 -14.28 12.37 -6.58
CA LYS A 265 -15.24 12.46 -7.69
C LYS A 265 -15.28 11.19 -8.54
N LEU A 266 -14.12 10.58 -8.79
CA LEU A 266 -14.01 9.35 -9.58
C LEU A 266 -14.50 8.09 -8.86
N ARG A 267 -14.89 8.17 -7.58
CA ARG A 267 -15.39 7.01 -6.82
C ARG A 267 -16.62 6.36 -7.46
N TRP A 268 -17.54 7.17 -7.97
CA TRP A 268 -18.81 6.71 -8.57
C TRP A 268 -18.59 6.04 -9.92
N PRO A 269 -17.85 6.64 -10.88
CA PRO A 269 -17.52 5.94 -12.12
C PRO A 269 -16.66 4.70 -11.85
N ALA A 270 -15.74 4.72 -10.88
CA ALA A 270 -14.97 3.54 -10.51
C ALA A 270 -15.85 2.42 -9.94
N ALA A 271 -16.80 2.73 -9.05
CA ALA A 271 -17.75 1.75 -8.52
C ALA A 271 -18.67 1.19 -9.61
N GLY A 272 -19.18 2.04 -10.50
CA GLY A 272 -20.01 1.62 -11.63
C GLY A 272 -19.24 0.72 -12.60
N LEU A 273 -18.00 1.09 -12.95
CA LEU A 273 -17.13 0.28 -13.79
C LEU A 273 -16.80 -1.07 -13.14
N ALA A 274 -16.49 -1.08 -11.84
CA ALA A 274 -16.23 -2.31 -11.09
C ALA A 274 -17.46 -3.24 -11.09
N ALA A 275 -18.64 -2.67 -10.85
CA ALA A 275 -19.88 -3.43 -10.83
C ALA A 275 -20.21 -4.01 -12.21
N ALA A 276 -20.07 -3.20 -13.26
CA ALA A 276 -20.27 -3.60 -14.65
C ALA A 276 -19.27 -4.68 -15.08
N LEU A 277 -18.00 -4.53 -14.70
CA LEU A 277 -16.95 -5.48 -15.06
C LEU A 277 -17.14 -6.84 -14.37
N LEU A 278 -17.56 -6.86 -13.10
CA LEU A 278 -17.94 -8.11 -12.43
C LEU A 278 -19.20 -8.73 -13.03
N ALA A 279 -20.25 -7.94 -13.30
CA ALA A 279 -21.47 -8.44 -13.96
C ALA A 279 -21.13 -9.08 -15.32
N PHE A 280 -20.32 -8.39 -16.11
CA PHE A 280 -19.86 -8.88 -17.41
C PHE A 280 -19.14 -10.23 -17.26
N ASN A 281 -18.27 -10.36 -16.26
CA ASN A 281 -17.58 -11.63 -16.00
C ASN A 281 -18.54 -12.75 -15.52
N VAL A 282 -19.57 -12.44 -14.72
CA VAL A 282 -20.56 -13.45 -14.30
C VAL A 282 -21.27 -14.05 -15.52
N VAL A 283 -21.60 -13.20 -16.50
CA VAL A 283 -22.36 -13.58 -17.70
C VAL A 283 -21.47 -14.25 -18.73
N MET A 284 -20.30 -13.68 -19.03
CA MET A 284 -19.44 -14.05 -20.17
C MET A 284 -18.16 -14.80 -19.78
N GLY A 285 -17.91 -15.01 -18.48
CA GLY A 285 -16.67 -15.63 -17.98
C GLY A 285 -16.53 -17.10 -18.38
N GLU A 286 -15.34 -17.47 -18.82
CA GLU A 286 -14.98 -18.84 -19.17
C GLU A 286 -14.80 -19.68 -17.89
N ARG A 287 -15.32 -20.92 -17.90
CA ARG A 287 -15.19 -21.83 -16.75
C ARG A 287 -13.86 -22.59 -16.84
N ILE A 288 -12.90 -22.21 -16.01
CA ILE A 288 -11.59 -22.86 -15.90
C ILE A 288 -11.49 -23.47 -14.48
N PHE A 289 -11.15 -24.76 -14.39
CA PHE A 289 -11.06 -25.51 -13.12
C PHE A 289 -12.28 -25.39 -12.19
N GLY A 290 -13.48 -25.23 -12.77
CA GLY A 290 -14.74 -25.11 -12.02
C GLY A 290 -15.18 -23.69 -11.64
N ALA A 291 -14.34 -22.67 -11.88
CA ALA A 291 -14.65 -21.27 -11.59
C ALA A 291 -14.75 -20.41 -12.86
N LYS A 292 -15.69 -19.45 -12.89
CA LYS A 292 -15.94 -18.54 -14.04
C LYS A 292 -15.26 -17.18 -13.84
N ASN A 293 -13.93 -17.20 -13.71
CA ASN A 293 -13.19 -16.03 -13.21
C ASN A 293 -12.38 -15.30 -14.28
N TRP A 294 -12.22 -15.91 -15.46
CA TRP A 294 -11.33 -15.44 -16.52
C TRP A 294 -12.13 -15.01 -17.75
N ILE A 295 -11.67 -13.93 -18.36
CA ILE A 295 -12.16 -13.48 -19.66
C ILE A 295 -10.99 -13.56 -20.64
N SER A 296 -11.20 -14.30 -21.73
CA SER A 296 -10.25 -14.46 -22.83
C SER A 296 -10.76 -13.70 -24.04
N VAL A 297 -10.03 -12.66 -24.47
CA VAL A 297 -10.32 -11.90 -25.70
C VAL A 297 -9.13 -12.09 -26.65
N GLY A 298 -9.24 -13.08 -27.53
CA GLY A 298 -8.15 -13.46 -28.44
C GLY A 298 -6.89 -13.87 -27.66
N PRO A 299 -5.71 -13.27 -27.89
CA PRO A 299 -4.47 -13.63 -27.21
C PRO A 299 -4.34 -13.07 -25.79
N ILE A 300 -5.30 -12.26 -25.32
CA ILE A 300 -5.26 -11.59 -24.01
C ILE A 300 -6.26 -12.26 -23.08
N SER A 301 -5.76 -12.90 -22.03
CA SER A 301 -6.54 -13.37 -20.89
C SER A 301 -6.34 -12.42 -19.72
N PHE A 302 -7.42 -11.93 -19.11
CA PHE A 302 -7.32 -11.14 -17.89
C PHE A 302 -8.37 -11.54 -16.87
N GLN A 303 -8.00 -11.44 -15.59
CA GLN A 303 -8.89 -11.68 -14.46
C GLN A 303 -9.51 -10.34 -14.02
N PRO A 304 -10.82 -10.11 -14.21
CA PRO A 304 -11.40 -8.80 -13.95
C PRO A 304 -11.44 -8.44 -12.47
N SER A 305 -11.57 -9.44 -11.58
CA SER A 305 -11.60 -9.23 -10.13
C SER A 305 -10.33 -8.56 -9.58
N GLU A 306 -9.18 -8.79 -10.23
CA GLU A 306 -7.92 -8.14 -9.90
C GLU A 306 -7.98 -6.62 -10.10
N LEU A 307 -8.55 -6.15 -11.21
CA LEU A 307 -8.73 -4.71 -11.44
C LEU A 307 -9.80 -4.12 -10.54
N VAL A 308 -10.85 -4.89 -10.23
CA VAL A 308 -11.94 -4.47 -9.35
C VAL A 308 -11.44 -4.21 -7.93
N LYS A 309 -10.36 -4.85 -7.45
CA LYS A 309 -9.74 -4.52 -6.15
C LYS A 309 -9.36 -3.05 -6.05
N LEU A 310 -8.80 -2.49 -7.12
CA LEU A 310 -8.37 -1.08 -7.15
C LEU A 310 -9.56 -0.14 -7.03
N ALA A 311 -10.61 -0.37 -7.82
CA ALA A 311 -11.83 0.42 -7.77
C ALA A 311 -12.60 0.24 -6.45
N PHE A 312 -12.57 -0.97 -5.89
CA PHE A 312 -13.21 -1.29 -4.62
C PHE A 312 -12.60 -0.49 -3.46
N VAL A 313 -11.26 -0.45 -3.38
CA VAL A 313 -10.56 0.36 -2.38
C VAL A 313 -10.88 1.84 -2.55
N LEU A 314 -10.86 2.36 -3.79
CA LEU A 314 -11.20 3.77 -4.08
C LEU A 314 -12.61 4.12 -3.63
N ALA A 315 -13.59 3.33 -4.08
CA ALA A 315 -15.00 3.55 -3.80
C ALA A 315 -15.31 3.40 -2.31
N GLY A 316 -14.74 2.38 -1.67
CA GLY A 316 -14.91 2.13 -0.24
C GLY A 316 -14.33 3.28 0.60
N ALA A 317 -13.09 3.70 0.34
CA ALA A 317 -12.45 4.77 1.09
C ALA A 317 -13.09 6.14 0.84
N ALA A 318 -13.46 6.47 -0.40
CA ALA A 318 -14.00 7.77 -0.77
C ALA A 318 -15.42 8.04 -0.22
N THR A 319 -16.10 7.04 0.34
CA THR A 319 -17.42 7.22 0.98
C THR A 319 -17.34 7.85 2.39
N LEU A 320 -16.13 8.15 2.87
CA LEU A 320 -15.92 8.92 4.11
C LEU A 320 -16.38 10.38 3.98
N ASP A 321 -16.58 10.87 2.76
CA ASP A 321 -17.02 12.24 2.51
C ASP A 321 -18.39 12.46 3.17
N ARG A 322 -18.34 13.20 4.30
CA ARG A 322 -19.34 13.31 5.38
C ARG A 322 -19.36 12.11 6.33
N LEU A 323 -18.58 12.22 7.41
CA LEU A 323 -18.81 11.48 8.64
C LEU A 323 -20.31 11.58 9.00
N PHE A 324 -21.01 10.44 9.00
CA PHE A 324 -22.38 10.25 9.51
C PHE A 324 -23.62 10.58 8.66
N ALA A 325 -23.55 10.56 7.33
CA ALA A 325 -24.76 10.20 6.57
C ALA A 325 -24.91 8.66 6.60
N LYS A 326 -25.80 8.10 7.42
CA LYS A 326 -26.11 6.64 7.48
C LYS A 326 -26.23 5.99 6.08
N ARG A 327 -26.70 6.77 5.09
CA ARG A 327 -26.85 6.38 3.68
C ARG A 327 -25.55 5.96 2.99
N ASN A 328 -24.41 6.59 3.30
CA ASN A 328 -23.14 6.28 2.65
C ASN A 328 -22.53 4.96 3.17
N LEU A 329 -22.86 4.53 4.39
CA LEU A 329 -22.43 3.23 4.91
C LEU A 329 -23.22 2.09 4.28
N ILE A 330 -24.54 2.27 4.15
CA ILE A 330 -25.42 1.31 3.45
C ILE A 330 -24.92 1.07 2.03
N PHE A 331 -24.54 2.13 1.30
CA PHE A 331 -23.97 1.98 -0.04
C PHE A 331 -22.70 1.12 -0.05
N THR A 332 -21.74 1.37 0.85
CA THR A 332 -20.52 0.56 0.94
C THR A 332 -20.83 -0.90 1.23
N VAL A 333 -21.78 -1.17 2.13
CA VAL A 333 -22.24 -2.52 2.47
C VAL A 333 -22.87 -3.20 1.25
N LEU A 334 -23.80 -2.53 0.57
CA LEU A 334 -24.48 -3.08 -0.61
C LEU A 334 -23.52 -3.33 -1.78
N PHE A 335 -22.63 -2.39 -2.05
CA PHE A 335 -21.60 -2.55 -3.09
C PHE A 335 -20.64 -3.70 -2.76
N SER A 336 -20.25 -3.84 -1.49
CA SER A 336 -19.40 -4.96 -1.06
C SER A 336 -20.12 -6.30 -1.13
N ALA A 337 -21.38 -6.36 -0.70
CA ALA A 337 -22.22 -7.54 -0.82
C ALA A 337 -22.43 -7.93 -2.29
N TYR A 338 -22.59 -6.96 -3.18
CA TYR A 338 -22.65 -7.19 -4.62
C TYR A 338 -21.34 -7.79 -5.17
N CYS A 339 -20.19 -7.19 -4.85
CA CYS A 339 -18.89 -7.68 -5.31
C CYS A 339 -18.60 -9.10 -4.80
N VAL A 340 -18.78 -9.34 -3.49
CA VAL A 340 -18.58 -10.65 -2.86
C VAL A 340 -19.58 -11.68 -3.42
N GLY A 341 -20.85 -11.28 -3.62
CA GLY A 341 -21.88 -12.14 -4.20
C GLY A 341 -21.55 -12.55 -5.64
N CYS A 342 -21.10 -11.62 -6.48
CA CYS A 342 -20.66 -11.93 -7.84
C CYS A 342 -19.49 -12.92 -7.85
N LEU A 343 -18.49 -12.73 -6.98
CA LEU A 343 -17.34 -13.65 -6.88
C LEU A 343 -17.76 -15.04 -6.38
N ALA A 344 -18.67 -15.11 -5.40
CA ALA A 344 -19.22 -16.36 -4.92
C ALA A 344 -20.02 -17.11 -6.01
N LEU A 345 -20.78 -16.40 -6.85
CA LEU A 345 -21.48 -16.98 -8.01
C LEU A 345 -20.50 -17.56 -9.04
N MET A 346 -19.37 -16.88 -9.27
CA MET A 346 -18.29 -17.38 -10.12
C MET A 346 -17.53 -18.57 -9.49
N SER A 347 -17.79 -18.88 -8.22
CA SER A 347 -17.06 -19.86 -7.40
C SER A 347 -15.60 -19.47 -7.08
N ASP A 348 -15.31 -18.16 -7.04
CA ASP A 348 -14.03 -17.56 -6.61
C ASP A 348 -14.04 -17.21 -5.10
N PHE A 349 -14.06 -18.24 -4.25
CA PHE A 349 -14.17 -18.03 -2.80
C PHE A 349 -12.93 -17.39 -2.18
N GLY A 350 -11.74 -17.68 -2.71
CA GLY A 350 -10.50 -17.06 -2.24
C GLY A 350 -10.52 -15.54 -2.43
N THR A 351 -10.81 -15.09 -3.65
CA THR A 351 -10.92 -13.65 -3.93
C THR A 351 -12.11 -13.03 -3.20
N ALA A 352 -13.24 -13.73 -3.08
CA ALA A 352 -14.39 -13.25 -2.30
C ALA A 352 -14.01 -12.97 -0.84
N LEU A 353 -13.23 -13.84 -0.21
CA LEU A 353 -12.74 -13.62 1.16
C LEU A 353 -11.76 -12.43 1.24
N VAL A 354 -10.90 -12.24 0.24
CA VAL A 354 -10.01 -11.06 0.16
C VAL A 354 -10.82 -9.76 0.12
N PHE A 355 -11.88 -9.69 -0.70
CA PHE A 355 -12.78 -8.54 -0.74
C PHE A 355 -13.55 -8.36 0.57
N PHE A 356 -13.99 -9.46 1.18
CA PHE A 356 -14.71 -9.43 2.44
C PHE A 356 -13.85 -8.88 3.59
N VAL A 357 -12.59 -9.31 3.71
CA VAL A 357 -11.66 -8.79 4.72
C VAL A 357 -11.36 -7.31 4.49
N ALA A 358 -11.19 -6.89 3.24
CA ALA A 358 -11.03 -5.47 2.91
C ALA A 358 -12.28 -4.65 3.28
N PHE A 359 -13.48 -5.18 3.02
CA PHE A 359 -14.74 -4.59 3.47
C PHE A 359 -14.78 -4.45 5.00
N LEU A 360 -14.44 -5.50 5.76
CA LEU A 360 -14.41 -5.44 7.22
C LEU A 360 -13.41 -4.39 7.72
N CYS A 361 -12.23 -4.28 7.08
CA CYS A 361 -11.23 -3.27 7.40
C CYS A 361 -11.80 -1.85 7.19
N ILE A 362 -12.43 -1.60 6.04
CA ILE A 362 -13.07 -0.31 5.72
C ILE A 362 -14.21 -0.01 6.70
N ALA A 363 -15.08 -0.98 6.95
CA ALA A 363 -16.22 -0.85 7.84
C ALA A 363 -15.76 -0.56 9.29
N PHE A 364 -14.73 -1.25 9.76
CA PHE A 364 -14.19 -1.06 11.10
C PHE A 364 -13.55 0.32 11.27
N LEU A 365 -12.71 0.74 10.32
CA LEU A 365 -12.07 2.06 10.38
C LEU A 365 -13.08 3.21 10.28
N ARG A 366 -14.24 2.97 9.65
CA ARG A 366 -15.30 3.96 9.51
C ARG A 366 -16.25 4.04 10.70
N THR A 367 -16.64 2.89 11.24
CA THR A 367 -17.67 2.82 12.31
C THR A 367 -17.05 2.80 13.71
N GLY A 368 -15.85 2.21 13.85
CA GLY A 368 -15.21 1.93 15.13
C GLY A 368 -15.98 0.93 16.00
N ASP A 369 -17.05 0.31 15.48
CA ASP A 369 -17.94 -0.56 16.23
C ASP A 369 -17.60 -2.03 16.01
N LEU A 370 -16.93 -2.63 17.00
CA LEU A 370 -16.56 -4.05 16.97
C LEU A 370 -17.79 -4.96 16.94
N ALA A 371 -18.92 -4.58 17.55
CA ALA A 371 -20.12 -5.42 17.58
C ALA A 371 -20.69 -5.61 16.17
N SER A 372 -20.81 -4.52 15.40
CA SER A 372 -21.22 -4.58 14.00
C SER A 372 -20.30 -5.47 13.14
N ILE A 373 -18.98 -5.42 13.36
CA ILE A 373 -18.01 -6.24 12.62
C ILE A 373 -18.16 -7.72 12.95
N VAL A 374 -18.33 -8.06 14.23
CA VAL A 374 -18.60 -9.45 14.66
C VAL A 374 -19.89 -9.97 14.04
N MET A 375 -20.95 -9.15 14.03
CA MET A 375 -22.23 -9.51 13.39
C MET A 375 -22.10 -9.71 11.88
N MET A 376 -21.39 -8.83 11.17
CA MET A 376 -21.14 -8.99 9.73
C MET A 376 -20.34 -10.26 9.43
N THR A 377 -19.35 -10.58 10.26
CA THR A 377 -18.53 -11.79 10.14
C THR A 377 -19.36 -13.04 10.40
N ALA A 378 -20.21 -13.03 11.43
CA ALA A 378 -21.13 -14.13 11.73
C ALA A 378 -22.14 -14.36 10.59
N ALA A 379 -22.73 -13.29 10.06
CA ALA A 379 -23.66 -13.36 8.94
C ALA A 379 -22.99 -13.92 7.66
N ALA A 380 -21.76 -13.47 7.37
CA ALA A 380 -20.98 -14.00 6.26
C ALA A 380 -20.61 -15.48 6.45
N GLY A 381 -20.26 -15.90 7.67
CA GLY A 381 -20.00 -17.30 8.00
C GLY A 381 -21.23 -18.18 7.79
N PHE A 382 -22.40 -17.73 8.24
CA PHE A 382 -23.67 -18.43 8.01
C PHE A 382 -24.01 -18.54 6.51
N ALA A 383 -23.90 -17.42 5.77
CA ALA A 383 -24.12 -17.41 4.33
C ALA A 383 -23.12 -18.31 3.59
N GLY A 384 -21.84 -18.28 3.98
CA GLY A 384 -20.80 -19.16 3.44
C GLY A 384 -21.12 -20.63 3.67
N GLY A 385 -21.54 -21.01 4.88
CA GLY A 385 -21.98 -22.37 5.21
C GLY A 385 -23.14 -22.84 4.34
N LEU A 386 -24.13 -21.98 4.10
CA LEU A 386 -25.26 -22.29 3.21
C LEU A 386 -24.80 -22.50 1.76
N VAL A 387 -23.86 -21.69 1.27
CA VAL A 387 -23.33 -21.82 -0.09
C VAL A 387 -22.53 -23.11 -0.30
N LEU A 388 -21.85 -23.63 0.74
CA LEU A 388 -21.13 -24.90 0.65
C LEU A 388 -22.04 -26.08 0.28
N HIS A 389 -23.33 -26.06 0.66
CA HIS A 389 -24.30 -27.07 0.24
C HIS A 389 -24.56 -27.07 -1.27
N PHE A 390 -24.47 -25.90 -1.91
CA PHE A 390 -24.75 -25.75 -3.35
C PHE A 390 -23.49 -25.86 -4.22
N LYS A 391 -22.29 -25.88 -3.62
CA LYS A 391 -20.99 -25.93 -4.31
C LYS A 391 -20.15 -27.11 -3.81
N PRO A 392 -20.46 -28.36 -4.23
CA PRO A 392 -19.77 -29.56 -3.73
C PRO A 392 -18.25 -29.54 -3.96
N TYR A 393 -17.79 -28.91 -5.06
CA TYR A 393 -16.36 -28.72 -5.33
C TYR A 393 -15.62 -27.96 -4.22
N VAL A 394 -16.27 -26.95 -3.62
CA VAL A 394 -15.68 -26.14 -2.57
C VAL A 394 -15.75 -26.88 -1.23
N ALA A 395 -16.87 -27.56 -0.98
CA ALA A 395 -17.01 -28.43 0.18
C ALA A 395 -15.90 -29.49 0.24
N GLN A 396 -15.53 -30.09 -0.89
CA GLN A 396 -14.42 -31.06 -0.97
C GLN A 396 -13.07 -30.50 -0.49
N ARG A 397 -12.80 -29.21 -0.70
CA ARG A 397 -11.57 -28.57 -0.18
C ARG A 397 -11.57 -28.46 1.34
N PHE A 398 -12.76 -28.35 1.96
CA PHE A 398 -12.90 -28.34 3.42
C PHE A 398 -12.88 -29.75 4.03
N THR A 399 -13.36 -30.77 3.32
CA THR A 399 -13.34 -32.15 3.83
C THR A 399 -11.93 -32.71 3.93
N VAL A 400 -11.03 -32.28 3.05
CA VAL A 400 -9.64 -32.75 2.99
C VAL A 400 -8.69 -31.86 3.83
N TRP A 401 -9.17 -30.70 4.30
CA TRP A 401 -8.39 -29.79 5.11
C TRP A 401 -7.85 -30.47 6.37
N ARG A 402 -6.54 -30.29 6.63
CA ARG A 402 -5.77 -30.95 7.70
C ARG A 402 -5.62 -32.47 7.58
N HIS A 403 -6.10 -33.05 6.49
CA HIS A 403 -5.97 -34.46 6.14
C HIS A 403 -5.29 -34.61 4.77
N ALA A 404 -4.47 -33.63 4.36
CA ALA A 404 -3.84 -33.66 3.04
C ALA A 404 -2.96 -34.90 2.79
N TRP A 405 -2.43 -35.52 3.84
CA TRP A 405 -1.63 -36.75 3.74
C TRP A 405 -2.47 -38.01 3.50
N GLU A 406 -3.78 -37.97 3.69
CA GLU A 406 -4.68 -39.09 3.41
C GLU A 406 -5.08 -39.13 1.92
N PHE A 407 -5.13 -37.97 1.26
CA PHE A 407 -5.63 -37.81 -0.12
C PHE A 407 -4.53 -37.42 -1.13
N THR A 408 -3.28 -37.83 -0.87
CA THR A 408 -2.08 -37.40 -1.62
C THR A 408 -2.11 -37.62 -3.13
N GLN A 409 -2.93 -38.55 -3.63
CA GLN A 409 -3.07 -38.86 -5.06
C GLN A 409 -4.34 -38.24 -5.69
N THR A 410 -5.17 -37.56 -4.90
CA THR A 410 -6.47 -37.04 -5.34
C THR A 410 -6.59 -35.56 -5.02
N THR A 411 -7.49 -35.16 -4.11
CA THR A 411 -7.88 -33.76 -3.87
C THR A 411 -6.77 -32.93 -3.23
N SER A 412 -5.88 -33.52 -2.42
CA SER A 412 -4.74 -32.84 -1.80
C SER A 412 -3.40 -33.11 -2.49
N TYR A 413 -3.44 -33.56 -3.76
CA TYR A 413 -2.23 -33.82 -4.53
C TYR A 413 -1.28 -32.61 -4.54
N GLN A 414 -1.80 -31.42 -4.83
CA GLN A 414 -1.00 -30.19 -4.87
C GLN A 414 -0.35 -29.88 -3.52
N GLN A 415 -1.12 -29.86 -2.44
CA GLN A 415 -0.62 -29.49 -1.10
C GLN A 415 0.43 -30.48 -0.57
N SER A 416 0.19 -31.79 -0.74
CA SER A 416 1.14 -32.81 -0.27
C SER A 416 2.50 -32.70 -0.97
N ARG A 417 2.49 -32.47 -2.29
CA ARG A 417 3.72 -32.23 -3.08
C ARG A 417 4.42 -30.94 -2.68
N THR A 418 3.68 -29.87 -2.45
CA THR A 418 4.24 -28.60 -1.98
C THR A 418 4.97 -28.75 -0.65
N MET A 419 4.40 -29.48 0.31
CA MET A 419 5.04 -29.71 1.61
C MET A 419 6.30 -30.57 1.49
N SER A 420 6.27 -31.64 0.69
CA SER A 420 7.46 -32.48 0.45
C SER A 420 8.57 -31.71 -0.26
N ALA A 421 8.24 -30.92 -1.28
CA ALA A 421 9.20 -30.12 -2.05
C ALA A 421 9.79 -28.96 -1.23
N ALA A 422 8.97 -28.30 -0.41
CA ALA A 422 9.46 -27.27 0.50
C ALA A 422 10.45 -27.85 1.53
N ALA A 423 10.23 -29.09 1.97
CA ALA A 423 11.16 -29.78 2.88
C ALA A 423 12.49 -30.12 2.20
N SER A 424 12.50 -30.54 0.93
CA SER A 424 13.74 -30.83 0.18
C SER A 424 14.57 -29.58 -0.12
N GLY A 425 13.93 -28.41 -0.24
CA GLY A 425 14.61 -27.12 -0.43
C GLY A 425 15.53 -26.69 0.72
N GLY A 426 15.28 -27.12 1.95
CA GLY A 426 16.03 -26.64 3.12
C GLY A 426 16.03 -25.11 3.25
N LEU A 427 17.09 -24.54 3.83
CA LEU A 427 17.18 -23.09 4.07
C LEU A 427 17.55 -22.26 2.84
N PHE A 428 18.34 -22.83 1.91
CA PHE A 428 18.94 -22.12 0.77
C PHE A 428 18.51 -22.66 -0.62
N GLY A 429 17.59 -23.62 -0.63
CA GLY A 429 17.03 -24.22 -1.83
C GLY A 429 17.84 -25.40 -2.35
N THR A 430 17.30 -26.10 -3.35
CA THR A 430 18.00 -27.08 -4.19
C THR A 430 18.57 -26.42 -5.46
N GLY A 431 17.85 -25.45 -6.02
CA GLY A 431 18.22 -24.69 -7.21
C GLY A 431 17.17 -24.86 -8.32
N PRO A 432 17.08 -23.94 -9.29
CA PRO A 432 16.03 -23.98 -10.32
C PRO A 432 16.06 -25.24 -11.19
N GLU A 433 17.24 -25.80 -11.46
CA GLU A 433 17.40 -26.98 -12.30
C GLU A 433 16.97 -28.28 -11.59
N ASP A 434 17.37 -28.42 -10.32
CA ASP A 434 17.13 -29.63 -9.52
C ASP A 434 15.74 -29.67 -8.84
N ALA A 435 15.00 -28.55 -8.86
CA ALA A 435 13.68 -28.46 -8.27
C ALA A 435 12.60 -29.15 -9.12
N TRP A 436 11.66 -29.81 -8.45
CA TRP A 436 10.64 -30.62 -9.11
C TRP A 436 9.23 -30.02 -9.03
N LEU A 437 8.88 -29.26 -8.00
CA LEU A 437 7.51 -28.77 -7.79
C LEU A 437 6.99 -27.92 -8.96
N LYS A 438 7.88 -27.25 -9.70
CA LYS A 438 7.55 -26.48 -10.91
C LYS A 438 6.77 -27.27 -11.97
N TYR A 439 6.85 -28.60 -11.97
CA TYR A 439 6.11 -29.47 -12.89
C TYR A 439 4.70 -29.83 -12.40
N VAL A 440 4.33 -29.46 -11.16
CA VAL A 440 2.98 -29.65 -10.64
C VAL A 440 2.06 -28.55 -11.18
N GLY A 441 0.83 -28.92 -11.56
CA GLY A 441 -0.16 -27.97 -12.06
C GLY A 441 -0.41 -26.82 -11.06
N ALA A 442 -0.46 -25.58 -11.56
CA ALA A 442 -0.61 -24.35 -10.79
C ALA A 442 0.55 -24.05 -9.80
N ALA A 443 1.72 -24.68 -9.95
CA ALA A 443 2.86 -24.43 -9.06
C ALA A 443 3.37 -22.99 -9.09
N ASN A 444 3.43 -22.39 -10.28
CA ASN A 444 3.83 -21.01 -10.54
C ASN A 444 2.81 -19.95 -10.06
N THR A 445 1.59 -20.35 -9.73
CA THR A 445 0.52 -19.44 -9.27
C THR A 445 0.16 -19.70 -7.81
N ASP A 446 -0.42 -20.85 -7.52
CA ASP A 446 -1.13 -21.14 -6.28
C ASP A 446 -0.20 -21.76 -5.23
N LEU A 447 0.84 -22.48 -5.68
CA LEU A 447 1.81 -23.15 -4.81
C LEU A 447 3.18 -22.44 -4.79
N VAL A 448 3.19 -21.18 -5.23
CA VAL A 448 4.43 -20.42 -5.48
C VAL A 448 5.31 -20.32 -4.22
N PHE A 449 4.69 -20.27 -3.04
CA PHE A 449 5.44 -20.28 -1.77
C PHE A 449 6.30 -21.55 -1.63
N GLY A 450 5.78 -22.72 -2.00
CA GLY A 450 6.55 -23.96 -1.99
C GLY A 450 7.62 -23.97 -3.08
N VAL A 451 7.33 -23.42 -4.26
CA VAL A 451 8.31 -23.34 -5.36
C VAL A 451 9.50 -22.47 -4.96
N VAL A 452 9.26 -21.29 -4.37
CA VAL A 452 10.34 -20.45 -3.82
C VAL A 452 11.12 -21.19 -2.74
N SER A 453 10.42 -21.91 -1.86
CA SER A 453 11.05 -22.65 -0.77
C SER A 453 11.94 -23.79 -1.26
N GLU A 454 11.51 -24.50 -2.32
CA GLU A 454 12.29 -25.56 -2.96
C GLU A 454 13.47 -24.98 -3.75
N GLU A 455 13.23 -24.06 -4.68
CA GLU A 455 14.24 -23.57 -5.63
C GLU A 455 15.28 -22.66 -4.98
N PHE A 456 14.82 -21.67 -4.19
CA PHE A 456 15.66 -20.59 -3.67
C PHE A 456 15.79 -20.61 -2.15
N GLY A 457 15.06 -21.49 -1.47
CA GLY A 457 15.17 -21.76 -0.04
C GLY A 457 14.11 -21.08 0.81
N LEU A 458 13.84 -21.71 1.96
CA LEU A 458 12.86 -21.24 2.94
C LEU A 458 13.17 -19.80 3.43
N LEU A 459 14.45 -19.42 3.55
CA LEU A 459 14.81 -18.09 4.04
C LEU A 459 14.30 -17.00 3.08
N LEU A 460 14.46 -17.18 1.77
CA LEU A 460 13.98 -16.22 0.77
C LEU A 460 12.45 -16.19 0.73
N ALA A 461 11.79 -17.35 0.85
CA ALA A 461 10.34 -17.43 0.94
C ALA A 461 9.80 -16.64 2.16
N LEU A 462 10.45 -16.77 3.33
CA LEU A 462 10.11 -16.01 4.52
C LEU A 462 10.39 -14.51 4.38
N VAL A 463 11.45 -14.11 3.66
CA VAL A 463 11.70 -12.71 3.31
C VAL A 463 10.56 -12.15 2.46
N CYS A 464 10.01 -12.91 1.51
CA CYS A 464 8.86 -12.48 0.72
C CYS A 464 7.63 -12.22 1.59
N VAL A 465 7.33 -13.13 2.52
CA VAL A 465 6.24 -12.94 3.51
C VAL A 465 6.53 -11.71 4.38
N GLY A 466 7.77 -11.57 4.86
CA GLY A 466 8.25 -10.42 5.64
C GLY A 466 8.11 -9.09 4.91
N ALA A 467 8.35 -9.05 3.59
CA ALA A 467 8.19 -7.85 2.78
C ALA A 467 6.71 -7.43 2.68
N VAL A 468 5.78 -8.37 2.45
CA VAL A 468 4.34 -8.06 2.46
C VAL A 468 3.88 -7.61 3.85
N MET A 469 4.34 -8.27 4.92
CA MET A 469 4.05 -7.84 6.29
C MET A 469 4.58 -6.42 6.56
N ALA A 470 5.78 -6.08 6.08
CA ALA A 470 6.35 -4.74 6.24
C ALA A 470 5.50 -3.66 5.55
N LEU A 471 4.98 -3.93 4.34
CA LEU A 471 4.05 -3.04 3.64
C LEU A 471 2.79 -2.77 4.45
N ALA A 472 2.25 -3.80 5.12
CA ALA A 472 1.05 -3.65 5.91
C ALA A 472 1.25 -2.98 7.27
N VAL A 473 2.33 -3.31 7.97
CA VAL A 473 2.72 -2.59 9.20
C VAL A 473 2.96 -1.12 8.87
N PHE A 474 3.53 -0.83 7.70
CA PHE A 474 3.64 0.55 7.20
C PHE A 474 2.28 1.20 7.00
N ALA A 475 1.30 0.52 6.38
CA ALA A 475 -0.05 1.07 6.20
C ALA A 475 -0.73 1.40 7.55
N LEU A 476 -0.66 0.48 8.52
CA LEU A 476 -1.20 0.68 9.87
C LEU A 476 -0.57 1.88 10.57
N ARG A 477 0.77 1.99 10.54
CA ARG A 477 1.48 3.16 11.09
C ARG A 477 1.26 4.43 10.30
N SER A 478 0.88 4.31 9.03
CA SER A 478 0.58 5.45 8.18
C SER A 478 -0.76 6.07 8.48
N GLY A 479 -1.74 5.27 8.90
CA GLY A 479 -3.04 5.75 9.34
C GLY A 479 -2.95 6.83 10.42
N ASP A 480 -2.08 6.65 11.43
CA ASP A 480 -1.95 7.59 12.56
C ASP A 480 -1.47 8.99 12.16
N SER A 481 -0.81 9.15 11.01
CA SER A 481 -0.33 10.46 10.54
C SER A 481 -0.84 10.83 9.16
N ALA A 482 -1.81 10.10 8.60
CA ALA A 482 -2.36 10.35 7.27
C ALA A 482 -3.06 11.71 7.23
N ARG A 483 -2.92 12.46 6.12
CA ARG A 483 -3.50 13.81 6.00
C ARG A 483 -5.04 13.82 6.12
N SER A 484 -5.68 12.71 5.75
CA SER A 484 -7.13 12.52 5.80
C SER A 484 -7.47 11.06 6.11
N GLY A 485 -8.64 10.83 6.73
CA GLY A 485 -9.19 9.49 6.93
C GLY A 485 -9.35 8.69 5.63
N PHE A 486 -9.54 9.35 4.48
CA PHE A 486 -9.58 8.70 3.18
C PHE A 486 -8.31 7.88 2.90
N TYR A 487 -7.14 8.50 3.04
CA TYR A 487 -5.86 7.83 2.76
C TYR A 487 -5.55 6.73 3.77
N ALA A 488 -5.89 6.93 5.04
CA ALA A 488 -5.73 5.92 6.08
C ALA A 488 -6.57 4.66 5.76
N ILE A 489 -7.84 4.84 5.41
CA ILE A 489 -8.75 3.74 5.07
C ILE A 489 -8.29 3.05 3.79
N ALA A 490 -7.94 3.81 2.75
CA ALA A 490 -7.49 3.25 1.48
C ALA A 490 -6.22 2.40 1.63
N ALA A 491 -5.21 2.91 2.35
CA ALA A 491 -3.96 2.18 2.58
C ALA A 491 -4.17 0.93 3.44
N CYS A 492 -4.94 1.02 4.52
CA CYS A 492 -5.25 -0.13 5.37
C CYS A 492 -6.07 -1.19 4.62
N ALA A 493 -7.05 -0.79 3.80
CA ALA A 493 -7.83 -1.70 2.98
C ALA A 493 -6.95 -2.42 1.94
N ALA A 494 -6.11 -1.67 1.20
CA ALA A 494 -5.18 -2.26 0.24
C ALA A 494 -4.16 -3.20 0.91
N ALA A 495 -3.61 -2.81 2.07
CA ALA A 495 -2.71 -3.65 2.85
C ALA A 495 -3.39 -4.93 3.37
N SER A 496 -4.66 -4.83 3.79
CA SER A 496 -5.44 -5.98 4.24
C SER A 496 -5.68 -6.98 3.11
N MET A 497 -5.93 -6.51 1.88
CA MET A 497 -6.03 -7.37 0.71
C MET A 497 -4.71 -8.11 0.46
N LEU A 498 -3.58 -7.39 0.45
CA LEU A 498 -2.26 -7.98 0.21
C LEU A 498 -1.89 -9.04 1.26
N ILE A 499 -2.03 -8.73 2.57
CA ILE A 499 -1.75 -9.71 3.62
C ILE A 499 -2.66 -10.91 3.47
N PHE A 500 -3.97 -10.70 3.37
CA PHE A 500 -4.91 -11.81 3.44
C PHE A 500 -4.73 -12.75 2.23
N GLN A 501 -4.42 -12.18 1.07
CA GLN A 501 -4.04 -12.94 -0.12
C GLN A 501 -2.74 -13.74 0.09
N THR A 502 -1.69 -13.14 0.69
CA THR A 502 -0.48 -13.88 1.10
C THR A 502 -0.80 -14.98 2.12
N THR A 503 -1.66 -14.72 3.11
CA THR A 503 -2.06 -15.70 4.13
C THR A 503 -2.75 -16.90 3.49
N LEU A 504 -3.72 -16.67 2.61
CA LEU A 504 -4.41 -17.74 1.90
C LEU A 504 -3.49 -18.57 1.01
N ASN A 505 -2.53 -17.93 0.31
CA ASN A 505 -1.57 -18.63 -0.54
C ASN A 505 -0.59 -19.47 0.29
N VAL A 506 0.08 -18.85 1.27
CA VAL A 506 1.12 -19.50 2.09
C VAL A 506 0.52 -20.58 2.98
N LEU A 507 -0.53 -20.26 3.74
CA LEU A 507 -1.15 -21.23 4.66
C LEU A 507 -1.94 -22.30 3.91
N GLY A 508 -2.45 -22.00 2.71
CA GLY A 508 -3.07 -22.97 1.81
C GLY A 508 -2.07 -24.00 1.29
N ALA A 509 -0.88 -23.53 0.90
CA ALA A 509 0.23 -24.35 0.40
C ALA A 509 0.76 -25.36 1.43
N VAL A 510 0.67 -25.06 2.73
CA VAL A 510 1.13 -25.93 3.83
C VAL A 510 0.00 -26.63 4.60
N ASP A 511 -1.21 -26.70 4.03
CA ASP A 511 -2.41 -27.35 4.62
C ASP A 511 -2.84 -26.82 6.01
N ILE A 512 -2.45 -25.58 6.36
CA ILE A 512 -2.96 -24.90 7.57
C ILE A 512 -4.34 -24.31 7.28
N LEU A 513 -4.56 -23.81 6.06
CA LEU A 513 -5.86 -23.40 5.53
C LEU A 513 -6.20 -24.24 4.28
N PRO A 514 -7.48 -24.32 3.88
CA PRO A 514 -7.85 -24.92 2.60
C PRO A 514 -7.18 -24.16 1.44
N LEU A 515 -6.71 -24.89 0.43
CA LEU A 515 -6.14 -24.29 -0.77
C LEU A 515 -7.23 -23.50 -1.52
N THR A 516 -7.09 -22.19 -1.64
CA THR A 516 -8.13 -21.30 -2.21
C THR A 516 -7.84 -20.83 -3.64
N GLY A 517 -6.63 -21.05 -4.16
CA GLY A 517 -6.25 -20.70 -5.53
C GLY A 517 -6.08 -19.20 -5.77
N VAL A 518 -5.57 -18.48 -4.76
CA VAL A 518 -5.24 -17.05 -4.87
C VAL A 518 -3.74 -16.87 -5.06
N THR A 519 -3.35 -15.87 -5.85
CA THR A 519 -1.94 -15.58 -6.13
C THR A 519 -1.23 -14.99 -4.91
N PHE A 520 0.05 -15.28 -4.71
CA PHE A 520 0.93 -14.52 -3.82
C PHE A 520 1.24 -13.16 -4.46
N PRO A 521 0.96 -12.03 -3.80
CA PRO A 521 1.17 -10.70 -4.36
C PRO A 521 2.60 -10.46 -4.87
N PHE A 522 2.75 -9.98 -6.09
CA PHE A 522 4.02 -9.75 -6.82
C PHE A 522 4.89 -10.99 -7.12
N VAL A 523 4.72 -12.11 -6.41
CA VAL A 523 5.57 -13.31 -6.58
C VAL A 523 4.96 -14.30 -7.57
N SER A 524 3.66 -14.57 -7.48
CA SER A 524 3.00 -15.49 -8.41
C SER A 524 3.01 -14.99 -9.85
N MET A 525 3.07 -15.93 -10.79
CA MET A 525 2.94 -15.65 -12.21
C MET A 525 1.50 -15.24 -12.54
N GLY A 526 1.30 -13.99 -12.97
CA GLY A 526 -0.03 -13.52 -13.39
C GLY A 526 -0.04 -12.06 -13.79
N GLY A 527 -0.40 -11.77 -15.04
CA GLY A 527 -0.40 -10.40 -15.58
C GLY A 527 -1.38 -9.49 -14.83
N SER A 528 -2.64 -9.90 -14.68
CA SER A 528 -3.68 -9.14 -13.96
C SER A 528 -3.34 -8.95 -12.48
N SER A 529 -2.80 -10.00 -11.84
CA SER A 529 -2.35 -9.92 -10.43
C SER A 529 -1.22 -8.90 -10.27
N MET A 530 -0.24 -8.88 -11.19
CA MET A 530 0.87 -7.93 -11.15
C MET A 530 0.38 -6.48 -11.30
N LEU A 531 -0.54 -6.23 -12.24
CA LEU A 531 -1.19 -4.93 -12.43
C LEU A 531 -1.91 -4.47 -11.15
N SER A 532 -2.70 -5.36 -10.54
CA SER A 532 -3.41 -5.06 -9.30
C SER A 532 -2.45 -4.80 -8.14
N CYS A 533 -1.38 -5.57 -7.99
CA CYS A 533 -0.45 -5.43 -6.86
C CYS A 533 0.24 -4.07 -6.89
N TRP A 534 0.71 -3.63 -8.06
CA TRP A 534 1.26 -2.28 -8.24
C TRP A 534 0.22 -1.18 -7.99
N GLY A 535 -1.02 -1.38 -8.42
CA GLY A 535 -2.11 -0.44 -8.11
C GLY A 535 -2.44 -0.37 -6.61
N LEU A 536 -2.44 -1.50 -5.90
CA LEU A 536 -2.63 -1.53 -4.44
C LEU A 536 -1.49 -0.81 -3.71
N LEU A 537 -0.25 -0.96 -4.19
CA LEU A 537 0.90 -0.25 -3.66
C LEU A 537 0.74 1.28 -3.78
N ALA A 538 0.05 1.78 -4.80
CA ALA A 538 -0.23 3.21 -4.95
C ALA A 538 -1.07 3.77 -3.79
N TYR A 539 -2.03 3.01 -3.27
CA TYR A 539 -2.80 3.41 -2.09
C TYR A 539 -1.95 3.47 -0.82
N LEU A 540 -1.05 2.49 -0.64
CA LEU A 540 -0.09 2.53 0.47
C LEU A 540 0.81 3.77 0.35
N LYS A 541 1.30 4.06 -0.86
CA LYS A 541 2.10 5.25 -1.13
C LYS A 541 1.35 6.55 -0.86
N ALA A 542 0.06 6.61 -1.19
CA ALA A 542 -0.76 7.80 -0.99
C ALA A 542 -0.97 8.17 0.50
N ALA A 543 -0.95 7.18 1.40
CA ALA A 543 -0.97 7.45 2.85
C ALA A 543 0.37 7.97 3.39
N ASP A 544 1.43 7.99 2.58
CA ASP A 544 2.70 8.56 2.96
C ASP A 544 2.64 10.11 2.89
N VAL A 545 2.49 10.73 4.06
CA VAL A 545 2.37 12.20 4.23
C VAL A 545 3.66 12.96 3.92
N ARG A 546 4.76 12.24 3.67
CA ARG A 546 6.12 12.75 3.44
C ARG A 546 6.35 13.32 2.03
N LEU A 547 5.28 13.75 1.35
CA LEU A 547 5.42 14.66 0.22
C LEU A 547 5.96 15.99 0.74
N PRO A 548 6.89 16.65 0.03
CA PRO A 548 7.35 17.96 0.46
C PRO A 548 6.15 18.91 0.66
N PRO A 549 6.25 19.89 1.59
CA PRO A 549 5.32 21.00 1.60
C PRO A 549 5.26 21.58 0.19
N GLU A 550 4.05 21.98 -0.22
CA GLU A 550 3.80 22.68 -1.47
C GLU A 550 4.89 23.74 -1.69
N GLU A 551 5.41 23.80 -2.91
CA GLU A 551 6.38 24.81 -3.31
C GLU A 551 5.78 26.17 -2.95
N LYS A 552 6.44 26.93 -2.05
CA LYS A 552 6.05 28.32 -1.77
C LYS A 552 5.82 28.99 -3.12
N SER A 553 4.68 29.66 -3.29
CA SER A 553 4.57 30.71 -4.30
C SER A 553 5.85 31.54 -4.24
N PRO A 554 6.49 31.87 -5.38
CA PRO A 554 7.79 32.53 -5.38
C PRO A 554 7.72 33.70 -4.41
N GLU A 555 8.58 33.69 -3.38
CA GLU A 555 8.74 34.84 -2.49
C GLU A 555 8.96 36.04 -3.40
N ASP A 556 8.12 37.06 -3.26
CA ASP A 556 8.36 38.35 -3.90
C ASP A 556 9.80 38.73 -3.55
N LYS A 557 10.64 38.84 -4.58
CA LYS A 557 12.06 39.08 -4.41
C LYS A 557 12.20 40.29 -3.48
N PRO A 558 13.03 40.23 -2.42
CA PRO A 558 13.32 41.43 -1.65
C PRO A 558 13.84 42.48 -2.63
N GLU A 559 13.21 43.65 -2.60
CA GLU A 559 13.55 44.80 -3.41
C GLU A 559 15.06 45.01 -3.32
N LYS A 560 15.75 45.01 -4.47
CA LYS A 560 17.21 45.13 -4.51
C LYS A 560 17.62 46.35 -3.69
N PRO A 561 18.59 46.25 -2.77
CA PRO A 561 19.13 47.44 -2.12
C PRO A 561 19.64 48.39 -3.21
N ALA A 562 19.31 49.67 -3.08
CA ALA A 562 19.72 50.70 -4.02
C ALA A 562 21.24 50.61 -4.28
N PRO A 563 21.69 50.79 -5.54
CA PRO A 563 23.11 50.67 -5.87
C PRO A 563 23.91 51.66 -5.01
N LYS A 564 24.97 51.16 -4.35
CA LYS A 564 25.96 52.00 -3.68
C LYS A 564 26.45 53.06 -4.68
N ARG A 565 26.41 54.33 -4.26
CA ARG A 565 27.00 55.43 -5.03
C ARG A 565 28.51 55.24 -5.03
N GLU A 566 29.08 54.84 -6.16
CA GLU A 566 30.53 54.94 -6.37
C GLU A 566 30.86 56.34 -6.89
N GLY A 567 31.70 57.08 -6.15
CA GLY A 567 32.29 58.36 -6.57
C GLY A 567 31.96 59.58 -5.71
N PHE A 568 33.01 60.37 -5.40
CA PHE A 568 33.14 61.70 -4.77
C PHE A 568 32.38 62.01 -3.46
N PHE A 569 31.34 61.25 -3.10
CA PHE A 569 30.53 61.46 -1.90
C PHE A 569 30.65 60.32 -0.87
N GLU A 570 31.74 59.53 -0.91
CA GLU A 570 32.00 58.46 0.08
C GLU A 570 32.26 58.99 1.50
N ASP A 571 32.76 60.23 1.65
CA ASP A 571 33.22 60.77 2.94
C ASP A 571 32.23 61.74 3.61
N MET A 572 30.98 61.84 3.16
CA MET A 572 29.97 62.59 3.92
C MET A 572 29.35 61.69 5.01
N PRO A 573 29.50 62.01 6.31
CA PRO A 573 28.82 61.26 7.36
C PRO A 573 27.30 61.36 7.17
N GLU A 574 26.62 60.22 7.17
CA GLU A 574 25.16 60.15 7.18
C GLU A 574 24.65 60.81 8.46
N ILE A 575 24.02 61.98 8.35
CA ILE A 575 23.25 62.57 9.44
C ILE A 575 21.90 61.83 9.46
N PRO A 576 21.57 61.08 10.53
CA PRO A 576 20.29 60.41 10.62
C PRO A 576 19.16 61.45 10.61
N VAL A 577 18.13 61.21 9.79
CA VAL A 577 16.97 62.11 9.60
C VAL A 577 16.23 62.40 10.92
N ASP A 578 16.38 61.52 11.91
CA ASP A 578 15.82 61.63 13.26
C ASP A 578 16.42 62.77 14.11
N GLU A 579 17.61 63.29 13.75
CA GLU A 579 18.20 64.48 14.39
C GLU A 579 17.73 65.80 13.75
N ILE A 580 17.20 65.75 12.51
CA ILE A 580 16.73 66.95 11.78
C ILE A 580 15.26 67.23 12.09
N PHE A 581 14.44 66.21 12.29
CA PHE A 581 13.04 66.33 12.68
C PHE A 581 12.84 65.69 14.05
N GLY A 582 12.95 66.52 15.10
CA GLY A 582 12.84 66.08 16.48
C GLY A 582 11.61 65.22 16.75
N LYS A 583 11.76 64.26 17.67
CA LYS A 583 10.70 63.35 18.14
C LYS A 583 9.45 64.14 18.58
N GLU A 584 8.46 64.25 17.71
CA GLU A 584 7.10 64.54 18.13
C GLU A 584 6.50 63.26 18.72
N GLY A 585 6.43 63.22 20.05
CA GLY A 585 5.61 62.25 20.76
C GLY A 585 4.12 62.63 20.65
N ARG A 586 3.26 61.60 20.66
CA ARG A 586 1.86 61.60 21.14
C ARG A 586 1.34 60.17 20.92
N SER A 587 1.15 59.42 22.00
CA SER A 587 -0.05 59.35 22.87
C SER A 587 -0.97 58.22 22.44
#